data_AF-A0A1J5K3D4-F1
#
_entry.id   AF-A0A1J5K3D4-F1
#
_cell.length_a   1.000
_cell.length_b   1.000
_cell.length_c   1.000
_cell.angle_alpha   90.00
_cell.angle_beta   90.00
_cell.angle_gamma   90.00
#
_symmetry.space_group_name_H-M   'P 1'
#
loop_
_entity.id
_entity.type
_entity.pdbx_description
1 polymer ?
#
loop_
_entity_poly.entity_id
_entity_poly.type
_entity_poly.pdbx_seq_one_letter_code
_entity_poly.pdbx_strand_id
1 'polypeptide(L)'
;MSQIRIKKGNTLERDASLKVHKKGKALLVHPKVLRDLGAGQIDLARIQNGMIEVFEVKSFAAISRIQKRRLLRSAEYLSSIFDLSCRISVIFQDF
;
A
#
# COMPACT_ATOMS: atom_id res chain seq x y z
N MET A 1 -9.79 -18.90 2.11
CA MET A 1 -9.04 -18.41 3.29
C MET A 1 -9.91 -18.58 4.52
N SER A 2 -9.35 -18.94 5.68
CA SER A 2 -10.14 -19.02 6.93
C SER A 2 -10.54 -17.63 7.42
N GLN A 3 -11.73 -17.50 8.01
CA GLN A 3 -12.22 -16.22 8.56
C GLN A 3 -11.24 -15.60 9.57
N ILE A 4 -10.55 -16.44 10.35
CA ILE A 4 -9.52 -16.02 11.31
C ILE A 4 -8.37 -15.28 10.61
N ARG A 5 -7.88 -15.80 9.48
CA ARG A 5 -6.79 -15.17 8.72
C ARG A 5 -7.20 -13.82 8.15
N ILE A 6 -8.44 -13.72 7.63
CA ILE A 6 -8.99 -12.46 7.11
C ILE A 6 -9.08 -11.42 8.24
N LYS A 7 -9.60 -11.80 9.40
CA LYS A 7 -9.71 -10.90 10.56
C LYS A 7 -8.35 -10.39 11.04
N LYS A 8 -7.33 -11.27 11.05
CA LYS A 8 -5.95 -10.90 11.39
C LYS A 8 -5.37 -9.89 10.40
N GLY A 9 -5.51 -10.13 9.10
CA GLY A 9 -5.07 -9.22 8.05
C GLY A 9 -5.72 -7.84 8.16
N ASN A 10 -7.06 -7.80 8.28
CA ASN A 10 -7.81 -6.56 8.41
C ASN A 10 -7.42 -5.76 9.66
N THR A 11 -7.14 -6.45 10.78
CA THR A 11 -6.69 -5.80 12.01
C THR A 11 -5.31 -5.18 11.82
N LEU A 12 -4.39 -5.90 11.18
CA LEU A 12 -3.05 -5.40 10.90
C LEU A 12 -3.06 -4.17 9.97
N GLU A 13 -3.84 -4.22 8.88
CA GLU A 13 -4.02 -3.09 7.97
C GLU A 13 -4.66 -1.88 8.66
N ARG A 14 -5.68 -2.10 9.49
CA ARG A 14 -6.34 -1.04 10.26
C ARG A 14 -5.34 -0.36 11.20
N ASP A 15 -4.58 -1.14 11.96
CA ASP A 15 -3.64 -0.61 12.94
C ASP A 15 -2.47 0.12 12.24
N ALA A 16 -2.04 -0.35 11.06
CA ALA A 16 -1.09 0.35 10.20
C ALA A 16 -1.68 1.67 9.66
N SER A 17 -2.92 1.67 9.18
CA SER A 17 -3.63 2.86 8.68
C SER A 17 -3.66 3.98 9.73
N LEU A 18 -4.02 3.64 10.98
CA LEU A 18 -4.05 4.61 12.09
C LEU A 18 -2.69 5.26 12.36
N LYS A 19 -1.58 4.55 12.11
CA LYS A 19 -0.21 5.09 12.27
C LYS A 19 0.22 5.91 11.05
N VAL A 20 -0.09 5.43 9.85
CA VAL A 20 0.30 6.04 8.57
C VAL A 20 -0.43 7.36 8.36
N HIS A 21 -1.76 7.37 8.51
CA HIS A 21 -2.59 8.52 8.16
C HIS A 21 -2.60 9.63 9.22
N LYS A 22 -2.00 9.41 10.39
CA LYS A 22 -1.73 10.48 11.38
C LYS A 22 -0.64 11.47 10.92
N LYS A 23 0.22 11.08 9.97
CA LYS A 23 1.39 11.90 9.55
C LYS A 23 1.21 12.58 8.19
N GLY A 24 0.13 12.29 7.47
CA GLY A 24 -0.09 12.83 6.13
C GLY A 24 -1.51 12.56 5.62
N LYS A 25 -1.86 13.16 4.50
CA LYS A 25 -3.20 13.06 3.93
C LYS A 25 -3.41 11.68 3.32
N ALA A 26 -4.47 10.98 3.70
CA ALA A 26 -4.81 9.69 3.11
C ALA A 26 -5.07 9.82 1.60
N LEU A 27 -4.47 8.93 0.82
CA LEU A 27 -4.74 8.78 -0.61
C LEU A 27 -5.57 7.52 -0.81
N LEU A 28 -6.84 7.69 -1.16
CA LEU A 28 -7.77 6.58 -1.37
C LEU A 28 -7.67 6.12 -2.82
N VAL A 29 -7.36 4.85 -3.02
CA VAL A 29 -7.25 4.24 -4.35
C VAL A 29 -8.21 3.06 -4.40
N HIS A 30 -9.17 3.11 -5.31
CA HIS A 30 -10.07 1.99 -5.49
C HIS A 30 -9.31 0.81 -6.12
N PRO A 31 -9.23 -0.37 -5.47
CA PRO A 31 -8.37 -1.47 -5.94
C PRO A 31 -8.68 -1.96 -7.36
N LYS A 32 -9.92 -1.79 -7.84
CA LYS A 32 -10.30 -2.14 -9.21
C LYS A 32 -9.51 -1.34 -10.27
N VAL A 33 -9.24 -0.06 -10.02
CA VAL A 33 -8.49 0.80 -10.96
C VAL A 33 -7.08 0.23 -11.19
N LEU A 34 -6.38 -0.12 -10.11
CA LEU A 34 -5.04 -0.71 -10.20
C LEU A 34 -5.05 -2.09 -10.84
N ARG A 35 -6.08 -2.91 -10.59
CA ARG A 35 -6.21 -4.23 -11.20
C ARG A 35 -6.46 -4.15 -12.70
N ASP A 36 -7.34 -3.26 -13.13
CA ASP A 36 -7.69 -3.07 -14.54
C ASP A 36 -6.46 -2.59 -15.35
N LEU A 37 -5.50 -1.91 -14.70
CA LEU A 37 -4.22 -1.48 -15.27
C LEU A 37 -3.07 -2.50 -15.12
N GLY A 38 -3.32 -3.67 -14.54
CA GLY A 38 -2.29 -4.68 -14.28
C GLY A 38 -1.23 -4.25 -13.24
N ALA A 39 -1.53 -3.22 -12.45
CA ALA A 39 -0.73 -2.71 -11.33
C ALA A 39 -1.02 -3.45 -10.01
N GLY A 40 -2.12 -4.20 -9.93
CA GLY A 40 -2.44 -5.04 -8.78
C GLY A 40 -3.24 -4.29 -7.73
N GLN A 41 -2.72 -4.21 -6.51
CA GLN A 41 -3.35 -3.49 -5.39
C GLN A 41 -2.27 -2.92 -4.47
N ILE A 42 -2.68 -1.93 -3.69
CA ILE A 42 -1.89 -1.35 -2.59
C ILE A 42 -2.76 -1.37 -1.35
N ASP A 43 -2.16 -1.58 -0.17
CA ASP A 43 -2.92 -1.67 1.07
C ASP A 43 -3.23 -0.27 1.60
N LEU A 44 -2.21 0.60 1.68
CA LEU A 44 -2.37 1.97 2.13
C LEU A 44 -1.56 2.93 1.25
N ALA A 45 -2.05 4.15 1.10
CA ALA A 45 -1.29 5.25 0.55
C ALA A 45 -1.55 6.56 1.30
N ARG A 46 -0.55 7.45 1.29
CA ARG A 46 -0.69 8.83 1.77
C ARG A 46 0.11 9.79 0.90
N ILE A 47 -0.25 11.07 0.99
CA ILE A 47 0.57 12.18 0.51
C ILE A 47 1.14 12.90 1.72
N GLN A 48 2.47 13.05 1.75
CA GLN A 48 3.18 13.79 2.79
C GLN A 48 4.37 14.52 2.16
N ASN A 49 4.55 15.80 2.47
CA ASN A 49 5.68 16.62 2.02
C ASN A 49 5.91 16.57 0.49
N GLY A 50 4.84 16.65 -0.30
CA GLY A 50 4.94 16.62 -1.77
C GLY A 50 5.34 15.27 -2.37
N MET A 51 5.23 14.17 -1.61
CA MET A 51 5.53 12.82 -2.07
C MET A 51 4.37 11.88 -1.76
N ILE A 52 4.10 10.96 -2.68
CA ILE A 52 3.19 9.83 -2.46
C ILE A 52 3.98 8.72 -1.78
N GLU A 53 3.45 8.20 -0.69
CA GLU A 53 3.99 7.02 -0.04
C GLU A 53 2.97 5.89 -0.12
N VAL A 54 3.37 4.81 -0.78
CA VAL A 54 2.62 3.56 -0.90
C VAL A 54 3.16 2.58 0.13
N PHE A 55 2.27 1.97 0.90
CA PHE A 55 2.62 0.99 1.93
C PHE A 55 2.02 -0.36 1.60
N GLU A 56 2.88 -1.38 1.66
CA GLU A 56 2.50 -2.79 1.71
C GLU A 56 2.58 -3.25 3.17
N VAL A 57 1.50 -3.80 3.70
CA VAL A 57 1.40 -4.25 5.08
C VAL A 57 1.51 -5.76 5.14
N LYS A 58 2.47 -6.26 5.92
CA LYS A 58 2.72 -7.71 6.03
C LYS A 58 3.04 -8.12 7.45
N SER A 59 2.93 -9.42 7.73
CA SER A 59 3.46 -10.01 8.96
C SER A 59 4.96 -10.34 8.88
N PHE A 60 5.62 -10.06 7.75
CA PHE A 60 7.05 -10.28 7.54
C PHE A 60 7.58 -9.33 6.45
N ALA A 61 8.86 -8.98 6.50
CA ALA A 61 9.45 -7.96 5.61
C ALA A 61 9.58 -8.38 4.12
N ALA A 62 9.59 -9.69 3.82
CA ALA A 62 9.89 -10.19 2.49
C ALA A 62 8.77 -9.95 1.46
N ILE A 63 9.15 -9.45 0.29
CA ILE A 63 8.26 -9.22 -0.86
C ILE A 63 8.74 -10.04 -2.06
N SER A 64 7.81 -10.75 -2.71
CA SER A 64 8.12 -11.51 -3.93
C SER A 64 8.41 -10.59 -5.11
N ARG A 65 9.20 -11.05 -6.09
CA ARG A 65 9.54 -10.26 -7.30
C ARG A 65 8.29 -9.78 -8.06
N ILE A 66 7.25 -10.62 -8.13
CA ILE A 66 5.99 -10.30 -8.80
C ILE A 66 5.26 -9.17 -8.07
N GLN A 67 5.21 -9.25 -6.74
CA GLN A 67 4.56 -8.23 -5.93
C GLN A 67 5.32 -6.91 -5.96
N LYS A 68 6.65 -6.93 -5.90
CA LYS A 68 7.49 -5.74 -6.09
C LYS A 68 7.18 -5.05 -7.43
N ARG A 69 7.07 -5.82 -8.52
CA ARG A 69 6.70 -5.29 -9.84
C ARG A 69 5.31 -4.65 -9.86
N ARG A 70 4.32 -5.24 -9.19
CA ARG A 70 2.96 -4.68 -9.07
C ARG A 70 2.95 -3.36 -8.31
N LEU A 71 3.65 -3.31 -7.17
CA LEU A 71 3.80 -2.07 -6.39
C LEU A 71 4.50 -0.96 -7.19
N LEU A 72 5.54 -1.29 -7.95
CA LEU A 72 6.22 -0.34 -8.84
C LEU A 72 5.27 0.25 -9.89
N ARG A 73 4.49 -0.59 -10.57
CA ARG A 73 3.47 -0.10 -11.53
C ARG A 73 2.41 0.76 -10.87
N SER A 74 2.00 0.42 -9.65
CA SER A 74 1.05 1.24 -8.88
C SER A 74 1.64 2.60 -8.56
N ALA A 75 2.92 2.64 -8.14
CA ALA A 75 3.64 3.88 -7.86
C ALA A 75 3.83 4.74 -9.11
N GLU A 76 4.20 4.14 -10.25
CA GLU A 76 4.31 4.83 -11.55
C GLU A 76 2.98 5.46 -11.98
N TYR A 77 1.88 4.70 -11.88
CA TYR A 77 0.55 5.20 -12.21
C TYR A 77 0.14 6.37 -11.32
N LEU A 78 0.30 6.24 -10.00
CA LEU A 78 -0.03 7.31 -9.06
C LEU A 78 0.85 8.54 -9.29
N SER A 79 2.15 8.35 -9.50
CA SER A 79 3.08 9.44 -9.82
C SER A 79 2.63 10.21 -11.07
N SER A 80 2.18 9.50 -12.11
CA SER A 80 1.70 10.13 -13.36
C SER A 80 0.41 10.94 -13.21
N ILE A 81 -0.49 10.55 -12.30
CA ILE A 81 -1.77 11.25 -12.10
C ILE A 81 -1.58 12.53 -11.30
N PHE A 82 -0.77 12.45 -10.25
CA PHE A 82 -0.64 13.52 -9.27
C PHE A 82 0.55 14.45 -9.55
N ASP A 83 1.40 14.10 -10.52
CA ASP A 83 2.66 14.81 -10.81
C ASP A 83 3.57 14.93 -9.56
N LEU A 84 3.63 13.85 -8.79
CA LEU A 84 4.42 13.76 -7.55
C LEU A 84 5.33 12.52 -7.59
N SER A 85 6.49 12.61 -6.94
CA SER A 85 7.33 11.43 -6.71
C SER A 85 6.61 10.41 -5.82
N CYS A 86 6.89 9.12 -6.02
CA CYS A 86 6.31 8.05 -5.23
C CYS A 86 7.37 7.16 -4.59
N ARG A 87 7.21 6.87 -3.29
CA ARG A 87 8.04 5.93 -2.52
C ARG A 87 7.22 4.73 -2.09
N ILE A 88 7.79 3.53 -2.22
CA ILE A 88 7.19 2.29 -1.72
C ILE A 88 7.87 1.91 -0.41
N SER A 89 7.08 1.61 0.61
CA SER A 89 7.54 1.16 1.92
C SER A 89 6.82 -0.12 2.34
N VAL A 90 7.51 -0.97 3.10
CA VAL A 90 6.91 -2.17 3.69
C VAL A 90 6.74 -1.92 5.17
N ILE A 91 5.51 -2.07 5.67
CA ILE A 91 5.23 -2.08 7.10
C ILE A 91 5.08 -3.54 7.50
N PHE A 92 5.99 -4.01 8.35
CA PHE A 92 5.91 -5.35 8.89
C PHE A 92 5.89 -5.33 10.42
N GLN A 93 5.21 -6.32 10.99
CA GLN A 93 5.22 -6.59 12.41
C GLN A 93 5.53 -8.08 12.59
N ASP A 94 6.73 -8.36 13.06
CA ASP A 94 7.14 -9.71 13.44
C ASP A 94 6.39 -10.08 14.74
N PHE A 95 5.79 -11.27 14.74
CA PHE A 95 5.08 -11.86 15.89
C PHE A 95 5.91 -12.96 16.52
#